data_AF-A0A8T9VNT6-F1
#
_entry.id   AF-A0A8T9VNT6-F1
#
_cell.length_a   1.000
_cell.length_b   1.000
_cell.length_c   1.000
_cell.angle_alpha   90.00
_cell.angle_beta   90.00
_cell.angle_gamma   90.00
#
_symmetry.space_group_name_H-M   'P 1'
#
loop_
_entity.id
_entity.type
_entity.pdbx_description
1 polymer ?
#
loop_
_entity_poly.entity_id
_entity_poly.type
_entity_poly.pdbx_seq_one_letter_code
_entity_poly.pdbx_strand_id
1 'polypeptide(L)' 'MKYKKQFTVKEIEEIGDRKAVEMVNKEGLGNLRITIPIDIEIEVGDTYTVRVRKEGQ' A
#
# COMPACT_ATOMS: atom_id res chain seq x y z
N MET A 1 -1.73 16.25 -12.92
CA MET A 1 -3.05 15.98 -12.26
C MET A 1 -2.89 15.08 -11.02
N LYS A 2 -3.53 15.41 -9.88
CA LYS A 2 -3.56 14.55 -8.66
C LYS A 2 -4.77 13.62 -8.72
N TYR A 3 -4.57 12.32 -8.56
CA TYR A 3 -5.68 11.37 -8.45
C TYR A 3 -5.49 10.44 -7.25
N LYS A 4 -6.61 9.94 -6.73
CA LYS A 4 -6.65 9.04 -5.58
C LYS A 4 -6.87 7.62 -6.10
N LYS A 5 -6.16 6.66 -5.52
CA LYS A 5 -6.30 5.23 -5.86
C LYS A 5 -6.36 4.40 -4.60
N GLN A 6 -7.20 3.37 -4.64
CA GLN A 6 -7.41 2.47 -3.51
C GLN A 6 -6.52 1.24 -3.64
N PHE A 7 -5.84 0.92 -2.56
CA PHE A 7 -4.96 -0.24 -2.45
C PHE A 7 -5.47 -1.11 -1.32
N THR A 8 -5.64 -2.41 -1.58
CA THR A 8 -6.09 -3.38 -0.56
C THR A 8 -4.91 -4.24 -0.14
N VAL A 9 -4.69 -4.37 1.17
CA VAL A 9 -3.65 -5.22 1.73
C VAL A 9 -3.94 -6.67 1.36
N LYS A 10 -2.96 -7.32 0.73
CA LYS A 10 -3.04 -8.72 0.30
C LYS A 10 -2.19 -9.61 1.19
N GLU A 11 -1.02 -9.13 1.59
CA GLU A 11 -0.03 -9.93 2.31
C GLU A 11 0.77 -9.04 3.26
N ILE A 12 1.10 -9.60 4.42
CA ILE A 12 1.93 -8.96 5.45
C ILE A 12 3.02 -9.97 5.82
N GLU A 13 4.26 -9.54 5.72
CA GLU A 13 5.45 -10.33 6.07
C GLU A 13 6.21 -9.61 7.19
N GLU A 14 6.43 -10.26 8.33
CA GLU A 14 7.24 -9.71 9.41
C GLU A 14 8.73 -9.85 9.10
N ILE A 15 9.48 -8.77 9.29
CA ILE A 15 10.91 -8.68 9.00
C ILE A 15 11.57 -7.96 10.18
N GLY A 16 11.92 -8.71 11.22
CA GLY A 16 12.54 -8.17 12.43
C GLY A 16 11.59 -7.25 13.21
N ASP A 17 11.97 -5.99 13.40
CA ASP A 17 11.19 -4.94 14.07
C ASP A 17 10.21 -4.21 13.13
N ARG A 18 10.02 -4.73 11.92
CA ARG A 18 9.20 -4.13 10.86
C ARG A 18 8.31 -5.18 10.22
N LYS A 19 7.38 -4.72 9.39
CA LYS A 19 6.62 -5.57 8.46
C LYS A 19 6.58 -4.97 7.06
N ALA A 20 6.74 -5.84 6.07
CA ALA A 20 6.47 -5.53 4.68
C ALA A 20 5.00 -5.80 4.38
N VAL A 21 4.32 -4.83 3.78
CA VAL A 21 2.90 -4.89 3.44
C VAL A 21 2.78 -4.80 1.93
N GLU A 22 2.30 -5.86 1.29
CA GLU A 22 1.95 -5.85 -0.13
C GLU A 22 0.48 -5.48 -0.30
N MET A 23 0.23 -4.47 -1.13
CA MET A 23 -1.10 -3.95 -1.42
C MET A 23 -1.35 -3.96 -2.92
N VAL A 24 -2.55 -4.38 -3.31
CA VAL A 24 -2.96 -4.49 -4.71
C VAL A 24 -3.92 -3.37 -5.10
N ASN A 25 -3.76 -2.82 -6.29
CA ASN A 25 -4.72 -1.88 -6.89
C ASN A 25 -5.41 -2.52 -8.09
N LYS A 26 -6.74 -2.61 -8.03
CA LYS A 26 -7.57 -3.12 -9.13
C LYS A 26 -7.86 -2.08 -10.21
N GLU A 27 -7.31 -0.88 -10.09
CA GLU A 27 -7.59 0.26 -10.96
C GLU A 27 -6.44 0.60 -11.93
N GLY A 28 -5.48 -0.30 -12.12
CA GLY A 28 -4.46 -0.23 -13.17
C GLY A 28 -3.15 0.50 -12.82
N LEU A 29 -2.86 0.75 -11.53
CA LEU A 29 -1.57 1.32 -11.10
C LEU A 29 -0.46 0.29 -10.79
N GLY A 30 -0.79 -1.00 -10.77
CA GLY A 30 0.11 -2.04 -10.27
C GLY A 30 0.02 -2.23 -8.76
N ASN A 31 0.96 -2.98 -8.18
CA ASN A 31 1.01 -3.28 -6.76
C ASN A 31 1.98 -2.32 -6.04
N LEU A 32 1.74 -2.08 -4.75
CA LEU A 32 2.66 -1.38 -3.85
C LEU A 32 3.18 -2.35 -2.80
N ARG A 33 4.46 -2.23 -2.47
CA ARG A 33 5.07 -2.88 -1.31
C ARG A 33 5.70 -1.80 -0.44
N ILE A 34 5.26 -1.69 0.81
CA ILE A 34 5.78 -0.73 1.78
C ILE A 34 6.34 -1.46 2.99
N THR A 35 7.25 -0.82 3.73
CA THR A 35 7.78 -1.38 4.98
C THR A 35 7.52 -0.41 6.12
N ILE A 36 6.79 -0.86 7.13
CA ILE A 36 6.35 -0.06 8.28
C ILE A 36 6.81 -0.67 9.60
N PRO A 37 6.85 0.10 10.70
CA PRO A 37 7.09 -0.45 12.04
C PRO A 37 6.09 -1.54 12.43
N ILE A 38 6.54 -2.51 13.24
CA ILE A 38 5.73 -3.69 13.61
C ILE A 38 4.50 -3.35 14.46
N ASP A 39 4.57 -2.25 15.23
CA ASP A 39 3.54 -1.77 16.16
C ASP A 39 2.37 -1.03 15.48
N ILE A 40 2.46 -0.74 14.18
CA ILE A 40 1.36 -0.14 13.42
C ILE A 40 0.32 -1.21 13.08
N GLU A 41 -0.91 -1.08 13.57
CA GLU A 41 -2.00 -2.01 13.22
C GLU A 41 -2.37 -1.92 11.73
N ILE A 42 -2.34 -3.07 11.05
CA ILE A 42 -2.68 -3.26 9.63
C ILE A 42 -3.11 -4.72 9.46
N GLU A 43 -4.20 -4.95 8.72
CA GLU A 43 -4.78 -6.27 8.50
C GLU A 43 -4.94 -6.60 7.01
N VAL A 44 -4.93 -7.89 6.68
CA VAL A 44 -5.24 -8.35 5.31
C VAL A 44 -6.70 -8.03 5.00
N GLY A 45 -6.93 -7.34 3.88
CA GLY A 45 -8.24 -6.81 3.50
C GLY A 45 -8.43 -5.32 3.78
N ASP A 46 -7.56 -4.71 4.60
CA ASP A 46 -7.59 -3.26 4.80
C ASP A 46 -7.40 -2.51 3.49
N THR A 47 -8.10 -1.39 3.35
CA THR A 47 -8.04 -0.57 2.13
C THR A 47 -7.54 0.83 2.44
N TYR A 48 -6.46 1.23 1.77
CA TYR A 48 -5.82 2.52 1.92
C TYR A 48 -5.96 3.37 0.66
N THR A 49 -6.09 4.69 0.85
CA THR A 49 -6.13 5.64 -0.27
C THR A 49 -4.76 6.28 -0.47
N VAL A 50 -4.14 6.01 -1.62
CA VAL A 50 -2.88 6.63 -2.01
C VAL A 50 -3.15 7.80 -2.95
N ARG A 51 -2.51 8.94 -2.69
CA ARG A 51 -2.56 10.11 -3.57
C ARG A 51 -1.39 10.04 -4.53
N VAL A 52 -1.67 9.90 -5.82
CA VAL A 52 -0.64 9.78 -6.86
C VAL A 52 -0.59 11.06 -7.69
N ARG A 53 0.63 11.44 -8.08
CA ARG A 53 0.91 12.52 -9.03
C ARG A 53 1.65 11.91 -10.20
N LYS A 54 1.20 12.23 -11.41
CA LYS A 54 1.98 11.97 -12.63
C LYS A 54 2.90 13.17 -12.83
N GLU A 55 4.22 12.96 -12.84
CA GLU A 55 5.15 14.00 -13.27
C GLU A 55 4.95 14.31 -14.76
N GLY A 56 5.10 15.58 -15.14
CA GLY A 56 4.94 16.04 -16.52
C GLY A 56 3.50 16.34 -16.98
N GLN A 57 2.52 16.36 -16.06
CA GLN A 57 1.14 16.81 -16.30
C GLN A 57 0.54 17.62 -15.15
#